data_AF-H9TI77-F1
#
_entry.id   AF-H9TI77-F1
#
_cell.length_a   1.000
_cell.length_b   1.000
_cell.length_c   1.000
_cell.angle_alpha   90.00
_cell.angle_beta   90.00
_cell.angle_gamma   90.00
#
_symmetry.space_group_name_H-M   'P 1'
#
loop_
_entity.id
_entity.type
_entity.pdbx_description
1 polymer ?
#
loop_
_entity_poly.entity_id
_entity_poly.type
_entity_poly.pdbx_seq_one_letter_code
_entity_poly.pdbx_strand_id
1 'polypeptide(L)'
;MPLRPEEWLADRQARLDMRLRELGRAARAGTIPGGSIENGVLHIEKLEAAAPTGAEDLVLDLYKGEPAEFGKNTYAKLTVFS
;
A
#
# COMPACT_ATOMS: atom_id res chain seq x y z
N MET A 1 -1.84 21.43 -7.44
CA MET A 1 -1.10 22.25 -6.45
C MET A 1 -2.08 22.68 -5.37
N PRO A 2 -1.77 22.50 -4.07
CA PRO A 2 -2.68 22.89 -3.00
C PRO A 2 -2.90 24.41 -2.99
N LEU A 3 -4.13 24.85 -2.69
CA LEU A 3 -4.49 26.27 -2.71
C LEU A 3 -3.76 27.11 -1.65
N ARG A 4 -3.31 26.47 -0.57
CA ARG A 4 -2.57 27.08 0.56
C ARG A 4 -1.38 26.19 0.91
N PRO A 5 -0.25 26.33 0.19
CA PRO A 5 0.90 25.45 0.32
C PRO A 5 1.47 25.36 1.74
N GLU A 6 1.48 26.47 2.47
CA GLU A 6 2.08 26.61 3.79
C GLU A 6 1.24 25.89 4.84
N GLU A 7 -0.08 26.08 4.81
CA GLU A 7 -1.00 25.35 5.68
C GLU A 7 -0.98 23.85 5.38
N TRP A 8 -0.93 23.50 4.10
CA TRP A 8 -0.81 22.10 3.67
C TRP A 8 0.48 21.47 4.17
N LEU A 9 1.61 22.18 4.06
CA LEU A 9 2.90 21.69 4.54
C LEU A 9 2.91 21.52 6.07
N ALA A 10 2.37 22.50 6.80
CA ALA A 10 2.26 22.43 8.26
C ALA A 10 1.40 21.23 8.72
N ASP A 11 0.24 21.00 8.09
CA ASP A 11 -0.59 19.83 8.38
C ASP A 11 0.15 18.51 8.08
N ARG A 12 0.89 18.45 6.96
CA ARG A 12 1.67 17.26 6.60
C ARG A 12 2.80 17.00 7.59
N GLN A 13 3.49 18.03 8.03
CA GLN A 13 4.56 17.90 9.02
C GLN A 13 4.01 17.41 10.36
N ALA A 14 2.89 17.99 10.84
CA ALA A 14 2.24 17.55 12.07
C ALA A 14 1.78 16.08 11.99
N ARG A 15 1.24 15.65 10.84
CA ARG A 15 0.85 14.25 10.62
C ARG A 15 2.05 13.31 10.62
N LEU A 16 3.15 13.68 9.98
CA LEU A 16 4.37 12.87 9.96
C LEU A 16 4.94 12.68 11.36
N ASP A 17 5.02 13.76 12.15
CA ASP A 17 5.49 13.69 13.54
C ASP A 17 4.64 12.76 14.40
N MET A 18 3.31 12.83 14.26
CA MET A 18 2.39 11.95 14.97
C MET A 18 2.62 10.48 14.57
N ARG A 19 2.68 10.18 13.27
CA ARG A 19 2.88 8.81 12.77
C ARG A 19 4.23 8.22 13.18
N LEU A 20 5.29 9.02 13.19
CA LEU A 20 6.61 8.59 13.66
C LEU A 20 6.60 8.21 15.15
N ARG A 21 5.87 8.96 15.99
CA ARG A 21 5.69 8.62 17.41
C ARG A 21 4.92 7.32 17.59
N GLU A 22 3.85 7.13 16.82
CA GLU A 22 3.06 5.89 16.83
C GLU A 22 3.91 4.69 16.39
N LEU A 23 4.66 4.83 15.30
CA LEU A 23 5.58 3.81 14.79
C LEU A 23 6.62 3.42 15.85
N GLY A 24 7.24 4.41 16.49
CA GLY A 24 8.21 4.15 17.55
C GLY A 24 7.61 3.44 18.77
N ARG A 25 6.32 3.66 19.08
CA ARG A 25 5.63 2.90 20.15
C ARG A 25 5.37 1.46 19.72
N ALA A 26 4.88 1.25 18.49
CA ALA A 26 4.63 -0.08 17.94
C ALA A 26 5.91 -0.93 17.88
N ALA A 27 7.03 -0.32 17.45
CA ALA A 27 8.32 -1.00 17.41
C ALA A 27 8.78 -1.47 18.80
N ARG A 28 8.70 -0.60 19.82
CA ARG A 28 9.05 -0.95 21.21
C ARG A 28 8.12 -2.01 21.80
N ALA A 29 6.86 -2.04 21.37
CA ALA A 29 5.89 -3.04 21.78
C ALA A 29 6.03 -4.37 21.00
N GLY A 30 6.87 -4.43 19.96
CA GLY A 30 7.01 -5.60 19.10
C GLY A 30 5.76 -5.90 18.26
N THR A 31 4.91 -4.90 18.01
CA THR A 31 3.61 -5.09 17.33
C THR A 31 3.63 -4.73 15.85
N ILE A 32 4.79 -4.38 15.29
CA ILE A 32 4.92 -4.16 13.84
C ILE A 32 4.99 -5.53 13.16
N PRO A 33 4.02 -5.90 12.33
CA PRO A 33 4.03 -7.20 11.65
C PRO A 33 5.21 -7.30 10.69
N GLY A 34 6.03 -8.33 10.85
CA GLY A 34 7.23 -8.53 10.02
C GLY A 34 8.22 -7.36 10.08
N GLY A 35 8.19 -6.52 11.12
CA GLY A 35 9.04 -5.34 11.19
C GLY A 35 9.62 -5.06 12.57
N SER A 36 10.83 -4.52 12.57
CA SER A 36 11.57 -4.10 13.76
C SER A 36 12.23 -2.74 13.52
N ILE A 37 12.59 -2.05 14.60
CA ILE A 37 13.47 -0.88 14.51
C ILE A 37 14.76 -1.24 15.26
N GLU A 38 15.87 -1.28 14.52
CA GLU A 38 17.19 -1.63 15.02
C GLU A 38 18.14 -0.48 14.74
N ASN A 39 18.79 0.07 15.77
CA ASN A 39 19.71 1.21 15.66
C ASN A 39 19.15 2.42 14.87
N GLY A 40 17.83 2.64 14.94
CA GLY A 40 17.14 3.73 14.24
C GLY A 40 16.78 3.42 12.78
N VAL A 41 17.08 2.21 12.30
CA VAL A 41 16.71 1.73 10.97
C VAL A 41 15.44 0.89 11.09
N LEU A 42 14.43 1.21 10.28
CA LEU A 42 13.23 0.40 10.15
C LEU A 42 13.53 -0.78 9.22
N HIS A 43 13.51 -1.99 9.78
CA HIS A 43 13.52 -3.23 9.03
C HIS A 43 12.09 -3.69 8.84
N ILE A 44 11.67 -3.92 7.61
CA ILE A 44 10.38 -4.52 7.28
C ILE A 44 10.62 -5.66 6.30
N GLU A 45 10.18 -6.84 6.67
CA GLU A 45 10.08 -7.97 5.78
C GLU A 45 8.86 -7.76 4.88
N LYS A 46 8.97 -8.24 3.64
CA LYS A 46 7.81 -8.29 2.76
C LYS A 46 6.78 -9.21 3.42
N LEU A 47 5.60 -8.67 3.70
CA LEU A 47 4.47 -9.50 4.11
C LEU A 47 4.14 -10.46 2.97
N GLU A 48 4.22 -11.75 3.26
CA GLU A 48 3.71 -12.77 2.35
C GLU A 48 2.23 -12.52 2.11
N ALA A 49 1.82 -12.52 0.85
CA ALA A 49 0.44 -12.28 0.48
C ALA A 49 -0.41 -13.44 1.02
N ALA A 50 -1.22 -13.18 2.04
CA ALA A 50 -2.22 -14.13 2.54
C ALA A 50 -3.47 -14.02 1.66
N ALA A 51 -3.35 -14.42 0.38
CA ALA A 51 -4.51 -14.52 -0.50
C ALA A 51 -5.49 -15.53 0.11
N PRO A 52 -6.76 -15.15 0.34
CA PRO A 52 -7.77 -16.11 0.78
C PRO A 52 -7.90 -17.23 -0.25
N THR A 53 -8.09 -18.46 0.20
CA THR A 53 -8.42 -19.59 -0.68
C THR A 53 -9.64 -19.23 -1.54
N GLY A 54 -9.51 -19.23 -2.86
CA GLY A 54 -10.58 -18.87 -3.79
C GLY A 54 -10.59 -17.39 -4.21
N ALA A 55 -9.57 -16.61 -3.85
CA ALA A 55 -9.41 -15.25 -4.37
C ALA A 55 -9.25 -15.23 -5.90
N GLU A 56 -8.71 -16.30 -6.48
CA GLU A 56 -8.55 -16.47 -7.93
C GLU A 56 -9.90 -16.45 -8.67
N ASP A 57 -10.95 -17.02 -8.07
CA ASP A 57 -12.28 -17.10 -8.67
C ASP A 57 -12.97 -15.73 -8.69
N LEU A 58 -12.69 -14.89 -7.69
CA LEU A 58 -13.27 -13.54 -7.55
C LEU A 58 -12.66 -12.53 -8.53
N VAL A 59 -11.42 -12.73 -8.98
CA VAL A 59 -10.76 -11.85 -9.96
C VAL A 59 -11.54 -11.84 -11.27
N LEU A 60 -12.07 -12.99 -11.69
CA LEU A 60 -12.82 -13.11 -12.94
C LEU A 60 -14.20 -12.46 -12.86
N ASP A 61 -14.87 -12.54 -11.72
CA ASP A 61 -16.20 -11.95 -11.53
C ASP A 61 -16.14 -10.42 -11.41
N LEU A 62 -15.07 -9.87 -10.85
CA LEU A 62 -14.81 -8.42 -10.82
C LEU A 62 -14.63 -7.84 -12.24
N TYR A 63 -13.99 -8.60 -13.15
CA TYR A 63 -13.82 -8.18 -14.55
C TYR A 63 -15.08 -8.35 -15.41
N LYS A 64 -16.05 -9.19 -15.01
CA LYS A 64 -17.34 -9.35 -15.71
C LYS A 64 -18.29 -8.16 -15.51
N GLY A 65 -18.00 -7.27 -14.55
CA GLY A 65 -18.82 -6.11 -14.22
C GLY A 65 -18.46 -4.81 -14.94
N GLU A 66 -17.38 -4.76 -15.73
CA GLU A 66 -17.02 -3.55 -16.47
C GLU A 66 -17.79 -3.45 -17.80
N PRO A 67 -18.33 -2.28 -18.15
CA PRO A 67 -18.94 -2.08 -19.47
C PRO A 67 -17.91 -2.32 -20.56
N ALA A 68 -18.32 -3.04 -21.62
CA ALA A 68 -17.48 -3.59 -22.69
C ALA A 68 -16.60 -2.59 -23.48
N GLU A 69 -16.66 -1.30 -23.15
CA GLU A 69 -15.83 -0.26 -23.77
C GLU A 69 -14.38 -0.23 -23.23
N PHE A 70 -14.11 -0.79 -22.04
CA PHE A 70 -12.74 -0.86 -21.50
C PHE A 70 -11.89 -2.01 -22.06
N GLY A 71 -12.52 -2.99 -22.73
CA GLY A 71 -11.89 -4.24 -23.17
C GLY A 71 -10.99 -4.16 -24.42
N LYS A 72 -10.80 -2.99 -25.05
CA LYS A 72 -10.06 -2.88 -26.31
C LYS A 72 -8.57 -2.54 -26.18
N ASN A 73 -8.09 -2.14 -25.00
CA ASN A 73 -6.70 -1.65 -24.86
C ASN A 73 -5.78 -2.51 -23.98
N THR A 74 -6.22 -3.69 -23.55
CA THR A 74 -5.50 -4.49 -22.54
C THR A 74 -4.84 -5.76 -23.11
N TYR A 75 -5.15 -6.16 -24.34
CA TYR A 75 -4.53 -7.33 -24.99
C TYR A 75 -3.08 -7.09 -25.46
N ALA A 76 -2.55 -5.86 -25.37
CA ALA A 76 -1.21 -5.55 -25.85
C ALA A 76 -0.10 -5.64 -24.79
N LYS A 77 -0.41 -5.79 -23.49
CA LYS A 77 0.62 -5.69 -22.42
C LYS A 77 0.98 -7.01 -21.72
N LEU A 78 0.32 -8.13 -22.05
CA LEU A 78 0.64 -9.43 -21.45
C LEU A 78 1.69 -10.26 -22.19
N THR A 79 2.30 -9.73 -23.26
CA THR A 79 3.41 -10.42 -23.96
C THR A 79 4.79 -10.11 -23.38
N VAL A 80 4.93 -9.13 -22.48
CA VAL A 80 6.24 -8.77 -21.93
C VAL A 80 6.30 -9.20 -20.47
N PHE A 81 6.36 -10.51 -20.21
CA PHE A 81 7.06 -11.17 -19.09
C PHE A 81 6.93 -12.68 -19.32
N SER A 82 7.76 -13.22 -20.23
CA SER A 82 8.22 -14.61 -20.16
C SER A 82 9.65 -14.65 -19.67
#